data_AF-A0A7S3YUE2-F1
#
_entry.id   AF-A0A7S3YUE2-F1
#
_cell.length_a   1.000
_cell.length_b   1.000
_cell.length_c   1.000
_cell.angle_alpha   90.00
_cell.angle_beta   90.00
_cell.angle_gamma   90.00
#
_symmetry.space_group_name_H-M   'P 1'
#
loop_
_entity.id
_entity.type
_entity.pdbx_description
1 polymer ?
#
loop_
_entity_poly.entity_id
_entity_poly.type
_entity_poly.pdbx_seq_one_letter_code
_entity_poly.pdbx_strand_id
1 'polypeptide(L)'
;MAAALARMGEIIMRWMRKPIKRLRNCHRLFQSGKYAHLGWYIVGTSIHWAFAFSAVHFCLNSEKRVLYGVLVASQLGGKQINKVLKRYFNQKRPECSGKNSNGMPSYHAQAAAFFPVFLITVSVIHTYALPLFAALLVAYSRVAIGMHSYDQIIVGSVIGAVLGWISGAGALKLEEALHVLTAEPLL
;
A
#
# COMPACT_ATOMS: atom_id res chain seq x y z
N MET A 1 -6.51 4.40 32.79
CA MET A 1 -6.40 3.81 31.43
C MET A 1 -6.51 4.85 30.32
N ALA A 2 -7.55 5.69 30.28
CA ALA A 2 -7.74 6.71 29.24
C ALA A 2 -6.59 7.73 29.10
N ALA A 3 -6.03 8.23 30.21
CA ALA A 3 -4.91 9.18 30.18
C ALA A 3 -3.62 8.59 29.59
N ALA A 4 -3.37 7.29 29.79
CA ALA A 4 -2.23 6.60 29.21
C ALA A 4 -2.37 6.46 27.69
N LEU A 5 -3.57 6.13 27.21
CA LEU A 5 -3.89 6.05 25.78
C LEU A 5 -3.78 7.42 25.09
N ALA A 6 -4.29 8.48 25.73
CA ALA A 6 -4.15 9.86 25.23
C ALA A 6 -2.67 10.28 25.11
N ARG A 7 -1.86 9.97 26.14
CA ARG A 7 -0.43 10.27 26.13
C ARG A 7 0.35 9.46 25.09
N MET A 8 -0.05 8.22 24.86
CA MET A 8 0.48 7.39 23.77
C MET A 8 0.11 7.98 22.40
N GLY A 9 -1.14 8.42 22.23
CA GLY A 9 -1.62 9.11 21.03
C GLY A 9 -0.82 10.38 20.73
N GLU A 10 -0.59 11.22 21.75
CA GLU A 10 0.27 12.41 21.66
C GLU A 10 1.70 12.07 21.20
N ILE A 11 2.33 11.04 21.79
CA ILE A 11 3.68 10.60 21.42
C ILE A 11 3.74 10.11 19.98
N ILE A 12 2.76 9.30 19.56
CA ILE A 12 2.65 8.78 18.19
C ILE A 12 2.47 9.95 17.22
N MET A 13 1.53 10.86 17.50
CA MET A 13 1.28 12.04 16.67
C MET A 13 2.51 12.95 16.57
N ARG A 14 3.22 13.14 17.67
CA ARG A 14 4.47 13.90 17.70
C ARG A 14 5.54 13.23 16.85
N TRP A 15 5.67 11.90 16.91
CA TRP A 15 6.60 11.13 16.08
C TRP A 15 6.24 11.22 14.59
N MET A 16 4.97 11.04 14.23
CA MET A 16 4.48 11.10 12.85
C MET A 16 4.68 12.48 12.20
N ARG A 17 4.65 13.55 13.01
CA ARG A 17 4.88 14.93 12.55
C ARG A 17 6.34 15.39 12.63
N LYS A 18 7.28 14.57 13.11
CA LYS A 18 8.69 15.00 13.22
C LYS A 18 9.23 15.39 11.83
N PRO A 19 9.84 16.58 11.68
CA PRO A 19 10.60 16.92 10.50
C PRO A 19 11.80 15.98 10.43
N ILE A 20 11.95 15.29 9.30
CA ILE A 20 13.00 14.30 9.12
C ILE A 20 14.32 15.06 9.04
N LYS A 21 15.24 14.76 9.97
CA LYS A 21 16.61 15.26 9.91
C LYS A 21 17.21 14.78 8.59
N ARG A 22 17.41 15.73 7.66
CA ARG A 22 18.30 15.71 6.50
C ARG A 22 18.89 14.32 6.24
N LEU A 23 18.33 13.56 5.29
CA LEU A 23 19.15 12.59 4.54
C LEU A 23 20.16 13.44 3.75
N ARG A 24 21.20 13.90 4.45
CA ARG A 24 22.15 14.94 4.05
C ARG A 24 22.93 14.56 2.78
N ASN A 25 22.87 13.28 2.40
CA ASN A 25 23.56 12.69 1.26
C ASN A 25 22.64 12.20 0.14
N CYS A 26 21.33 12.48 0.15
CA CYS A 26 20.46 12.08 -0.97
C CYS A 26 20.90 12.66 -2.32
N HIS A 27 21.58 13.81 -2.32
CA HIS A 27 22.17 14.38 -3.52
C HIS A 27 23.25 13.47 -4.14
N ARG A 28 23.99 12.73 -3.31
CA ARG A 28 25.05 11.80 -3.74
C ARG A 28 24.48 10.51 -4.35
N LEU A 29 23.34 10.03 -3.83
CA LEU A 29 22.58 8.90 -4.40
C LEU A 29 21.80 9.31 -5.66
N PHE A 30 21.34 10.57 -5.76
CA PHE A 30 20.66 11.12 -6.94
C PHE A 30 21.60 11.31 -8.15
N GLN A 31 22.91 11.46 -7.91
CA GLN A 31 23.90 11.69 -8.95
C GLN A 31 24.60 10.42 -9.46
N SER A 32 24.46 9.27 -8.78
CA SER A 32 25.30 8.10 -9.05
C SER A 32 24.89 7.22 -10.25
N GLY A 33 23.88 7.60 -11.05
CA GLY A 33 23.66 6.99 -12.37
C GLY A 33 22.21 7.03 -12.87
N LYS A 34 21.98 7.68 -14.02
CA LYS A 34 20.64 7.82 -14.66
C LYS A 34 19.89 6.49 -14.82
N TYR A 35 20.60 5.40 -15.13
CA TYR A 35 20.02 4.07 -15.35
C TYR A 35 19.56 3.37 -14.06
N ALA A 36 20.29 3.55 -12.95
CA ALA A 36 19.88 3.01 -11.65
C ALA A 36 18.57 3.67 -11.17
N HIS A 37 18.41 4.97 -11.41
CA HIS A 37 17.16 5.68 -11.12
C HIS A 37 15.99 5.20 -11.98
N LEU A 38 16.22 4.96 -13.26
CA LEU A 38 15.18 4.43 -14.16
C LEU A 38 14.71 3.05 -13.71
N GLY A 39 15.62 2.14 -13.35
CA GLY A 39 15.28 0.81 -12.85
C GLY A 39 14.42 0.87 -11.59
N TRP A 40 14.83 1.66 -10.58
CA TRP A 40 14.03 1.83 -9.37
C TRP A 40 12.70 2.55 -9.60
N TYR A 41 12.64 3.46 -10.58
CA TYR A 41 11.40 4.10 -10.97
C TYR A 41 10.41 3.10 -11.56
N ILE A 42 10.87 2.23 -12.48
CA ILE A 42 10.06 1.15 -13.08
C ILE A 42 9.54 0.19 -12.00
N VAL A 43 10.41 -0.24 -11.08
CA VAL A 43 9.99 -1.04 -9.93
C VAL A 43 8.91 -0.31 -9.15
N GLY A 44 9.09 0.97 -8.84
CA GLY A 44 8.09 1.76 -8.15
C GLY A 44 6.75 1.88 -8.88
N THR A 45 6.75 2.04 -10.20
CA THR A 45 5.52 2.19 -11.00
C THR A 45 4.83 0.86 -11.30
N SER A 46 5.47 -0.28 -11.07
CA SER A 46 4.93 -1.63 -11.31
C SER A 46 3.59 -1.90 -10.65
N ILE A 47 3.27 -1.22 -9.54
CA ILE A 47 2.00 -1.34 -8.83
C ILE A 47 0.77 -1.01 -9.68
N HIS A 48 0.92 -0.15 -10.70
CA HIS A 48 -0.17 0.18 -11.62
C HIS A 48 -0.52 -1.00 -12.54
N TRP A 49 0.48 -1.82 -12.90
CA TRP A 49 0.27 -3.03 -13.68
C TRP A 49 -0.44 -4.10 -12.86
N ALA A 50 -0.10 -4.25 -11.57
CA ALA A 50 -0.83 -5.15 -10.67
C ALA A 50 -2.32 -4.75 -10.54
N PHE A 51 -2.60 -3.44 -10.46
CA PHE A 51 -3.98 -2.93 -10.49
C PHE A 51 -4.68 -3.21 -11.82
N ALA A 52 -4.03 -2.92 -12.96
CA ALA A 52 -4.60 -3.18 -14.28
C ALA A 52 -4.90 -4.67 -14.51
N PHE A 53 -3.97 -5.55 -14.13
CA PHE A 53 -4.14 -7.00 -14.19
C PHE A 53 -5.35 -7.47 -13.35
N SER A 54 -5.50 -6.92 -12.14
CA SER A 54 -6.65 -7.22 -11.28
C SER A 54 -7.98 -6.77 -11.89
N ALA A 55 -8.01 -5.61 -12.55
CA ALA A 55 -9.19 -5.11 -13.25
C ALA A 55 -9.54 -5.98 -14.47
N VAL A 56 -8.55 -6.45 -15.22
CA VAL A 56 -8.76 -7.42 -16.31
C VAL A 56 -9.37 -8.72 -15.77
N HIS A 57 -8.82 -9.25 -14.68
CA HIS A 57 -9.36 -10.45 -14.05
C HIS A 57 -10.77 -10.27 -13.50
N PHE A 58 -11.11 -9.09 -12.97
CA PHE A 58 -12.48 -8.77 -12.57
C PHE A 58 -13.46 -8.88 -13.75
N CYS A 59 -13.07 -8.39 -14.94
CA CYS A 59 -13.91 -8.45 -16.14
C CYS A 59 -14.01 -9.86 -16.71
N LEU A 60 -12.90 -10.62 -16.73
CA LEU A 60 -12.78 -11.86 -17.51
C LEU A 60 -12.96 -13.14 -16.68
N ASN A 61 -12.72 -13.12 -15.37
CA ASN A 61 -12.79 -14.31 -14.52
C ASN A 61 -14.10 -14.30 -13.72
N SER A 62 -15.13 -14.99 -14.23
CA SER A 62 -16.45 -15.07 -13.58
C SER A 62 -16.39 -15.76 -12.22
N GLU A 63 -15.58 -16.81 -12.08
CA GLU A 63 -15.46 -17.59 -10.84
C GLU A 63 -14.92 -16.75 -9.67
N LYS A 64 -13.90 -15.93 -9.92
CA LYS A 64 -13.24 -15.10 -8.89
C LYS A 64 -13.67 -13.64 -8.94
N ARG A 65 -14.81 -13.34 -9.58
CA ARG A 65 -15.26 -11.96 -9.85
C ARG A 65 -15.43 -11.16 -8.56
N VAL A 66 -15.96 -11.78 -7.51
CA VAL A 66 -16.14 -11.12 -6.19
C VAL A 66 -14.79 -10.70 -5.62
N LEU A 67 -13.82 -11.62 -5.58
CA LEU A 67 -12.48 -11.36 -5.06
C LEU A 67 -11.77 -10.22 -5.80
N TYR A 68 -11.73 -10.28 -7.13
CA TYR A 68 -11.09 -9.23 -7.94
C TYR A 68 -11.85 -7.91 -7.88
N GLY A 69 -13.18 -7.94 -7.77
CA GLY A 69 -14.02 -6.76 -7.59
C GLY A 69 -13.71 -6.03 -6.28
N VAL A 70 -13.66 -6.76 -5.17
CA VAL A 70 -13.28 -6.21 -3.86
C VAL A 70 -11.85 -5.69 -3.88
N LEU A 71 -10.91 -6.41 -4.50
CA LEU A 71 -9.52 -5.98 -4.65
C LEU A 71 -9.43 -4.62 -5.35
N VAL A 72 -10.06 -4.47 -6.53
CA VAL A 72 -10.07 -3.23 -7.31
C VAL A 72 -10.73 -2.09 -6.54
N ALA A 73 -11.91 -2.33 -5.95
CA ALA A 73 -12.62 -1.34 -5.15
C ALA A 73 -11.78 -0.85 -3.97
N SER A 74 -11.10 -1.76 -3.28
CA SER A 74 -10.27 -1.46 -2.12
C SER A 74 -9.02 -0.65 -2.48
N GLN A 75 -8.42 -0.87 -3.65
CA GLN A 75 -7.31 -0.05 -4.14
C GLN A 75 -7.75 1.39 -4.46
N LEU A 76 -8.91 1.55 -5.09
CA LEU A 76 -9.49 2.86 -5.38
C LEU A 76 -9.84 3.61 -4.07
N GLY A 77 -10.49 2.93 -3.12
CA GLY A 77 -10.77 3.46 -1.78
C GLY A 77 -9.50 3.79 -1.01
N GLY A 78 -8.51 2.90 -1.04
CA GLY A 78 -7.20 3.06 -0.42
C GLY A 78 -6.45 4.30 -0.91
N LYS A 79 -6.58 4.65 -2.20
CA LYS A 79 -6.02 5.90 -2.75
C LYS A 79 -6.67 7.14 -2.15
N GLN A 80 -7.99 7.11 -1.93
CA GLN A 80 -8.70 8.23 -1.29
C GLN A 80 -8.34 8.34 0.19
N ILE A 81 -8.30 7.21 0.91
CA ILE A 81 -7.84 7.14 2.30
C ILE A 81 -6.42 7.72 2.40
N ASN A 82 -5.51 7.33 1.51
CA ASN A 82 -4.15 7.85 1.48
C ASN A 82 -4.11 9.38 1.29
N LYS A 83 -4.95 9.91 0.39
CA LYS A 83 -5.06 11.36 0.15
C LYS A 83 -5.51 12.11 1.40
N VAL A 84 -6.48 11.57 2.14
CA VAL A 84 -6.94 12.13 3.42
C VAL A 84 -5.84 12.06 4.47
N LEU A 85 -5.21 10.90 4.65
CA LEU A 85 -4.12 10.70 5.60
C LEU A 85 -2.91 11.60 5.33
N LYS A 86 -2.60 11.86 4.05
CA LYS A 86 -1.56 12.81 3.65
C LYS A 86 -1.82 14.23 4.16
N ARG A 87 -3.08 14.66 4.18
CA ARG A 87 -3.46 15.96 4.74
C ARG A 87 -3.40 15.93 6.26
N TYR A 88 -3.84 14.83 6.88
CA TYR A 88 -3.85 14.66 8.33
C TYR A 88 -2.44 14.66 8.94
N PHE A 89 -1.49 13.88 8.38
CA PHE A 89 -0.12 13.83 8.90
C PHE A 89 0.68 15.08 8.55
N ASN A 90 0.41 15.68 7.39
CA ASN A 90 1.07 16.88 6.88
C ASN A 90 2.62 16.82 6.94
N GLN A 91 3.20 15.63 6.83
CA GLN A 91 4.64 15.44 6.89
C GLN A 91 5.25 15.69 5.51
N LYS A 92 6.25 16.57 5.41
CA LYS A 92 6.98 16.84 4.16
C LYS A 92 7.76 15.63 3.67
N ARG A 93 7.95 15.52 2.35
CA ARG A 93 8.87 14.55 1.75
C ARG A 93 10.34 14.93 2.00
N PRO A 94 11.28 14.00 1.78
CA PRO A 94 12.70 14.35 1.71
C PRO A 94 12.95 15.49 0.71
N GLU A 95 13.89 16.39 1.03
CA GLU A 95 14.23 17.57 0.20
C GLU A 95 14.64 17.18 -1.23
N CYS A 96 15.33 16.06 -1.38
CA CYS A 96 15.77 15.50 -2.65
C CYS A 96 14.64 14.98 -3.56
N SER A 97 13.41 14.83 -3.04
CA SER A 97 12.30 14.31 -3.84
C SER A 97 11.86 15.28 -4.95
N GLY A 98 12.25 16.56 -4.86
CA GLY A 98 11.78 17.61 -5.77
C GLY A 98 10.27 17.88 -5.70
N LYS A 99 9.57 17.33 -4.70
CA LYS A 99 8.11 17.44 -4.54
C LYS A 99 7.73 18.17 -3.27
N ASN A 100 6.93 19.21 -3.41
CA ASN A 100 6.41 20.02 -2.30
C ASN A 100 5.15 19.44 -1.62
N SER A 101 4.65 18.29 -2.08
CA SER A 101 3.46 17.66 -1.48
C SER A 101 3.81 16.69 -0.33
N ASN A 102 2.82 16.42 0.52
CA ASN A 102 2.96 15.60 1.73
C ASN A 102 3.41 14.15 1.43
N GLY A 103 4.39 13.69 2.20
CA GLY A 103 5.08 12.42 2.05
C GLY A 103 4.43 11.26 2.79
N MET A 104 3.96 11.46 4.02
CA MET A 104 3.35 10.40 4.85
C MET A 104 1.85 10.28 4.61
N PRO A 105 1.28 9.07 4.44
CA PRO A 105 1.98 7.82 4.15
C PRO A 105 2.35 7.69 2.66
N SER A 106 3.33 6.85 2.35
CA SER A 106 3.66 6.49 0.96
C SER A 106 2.55 5.62 0.36
N TYR A 107 1.86 6.11 -0.68
CA TYR A 107 0.85 5.31 -1.39
C TYR A 107 1.45 4.08 -2.08
N HIS A 108 2.66 4.19 -2.63
CA HIS A 108 3.33 3.05 -3.27
C HIS A 108 3.60 1.93 -2.27
N ALA A 109 4.07 2.27 -1.06
CA ALA A 109 4.29 1.28 -0.01
C ALA A 109 2.96 0.71 0.52
N GLN A 110 1.93 1.55 0.64
CA GLN A 110 0.58 1.13 1.03
C GLN A 110 -0.01 0.12 0.04
N ALA A 111 -0.04 0.48 -1.25
CA ALA A 111 -0.57 -0.40 -2.29
C ALA A 111 0.28 -1.67 -2.42
N ALA A 112 1.62 -1.57 -2.36
CA ALA A 112 2.51 -2.71 -2.42
C ALA A 112 2.31 -3.69 -1.26
N ALA A 113 2.11 -3.21 -0.03
CA ALA A 113 1.84 -4.08 1.12
C ALA A 113 0.42 -4.66 1.12
N PHE A 114 -0.55 -3.95 0.53
CA PHE A 114 -1.92 -4.43 0.41
C PHE A 114 -2.00 -5.75 -0.37
N PHE A 115 -1.36 -5.83 -1.55
CA PHE A 115 -1.51 -6.98 -2.46
C PHE A 115 -1.15 -8.33 -1.83
N PRO A 116 0.07 -8.55 -1.31
CA PRO A 116 0.41 -9.84 -0.71
C PRO A 116 -0.50 -10.17 0.47
N VAL A 117 -0.86 -9.20 1.32
CA VAL A 117 -1.72 -9.48 2.48
C VAL A 117 -3.14 -9.84 2.05
N PHE A 118 -3.70 -9.15 1.06
CA PHE A 118 -5.00 -9.52 0.48
C PHE A 118 -4.95 -10.95 -0.09
N LEU A 119 -3.96 -11.25 -0.92
CA LEU A 119 -3.82 -12.54 -1.61
C LEU A 119 -3.56 -13.71 -0.64
N ILE A 120 -2.78 -13.47 0.43
CA ILE A 120 -2.60 -14.41 1.55
C ILE A 120 -3.95 -14.67 2.22
N THR A 121 -4.70 -13.60 2.54
CA THR A 121 -5.97 -13.71 3.26
C THR A 121 -6.98 -14.55 2.47
N VAL A 122 -7.07 -14.35 1.15
CA VAL A 122 -7.99 -15.10 0.28
C VAL A 122 -7.40 -16.43 -0.23
N SER A 123 -6.21 -16.81 0.22
CA SER A 123 -5.53 -18.08 -0.12
C SER A 123 -5.39 -18.36 -1.63
N VAL A 124 -5.32 -17.31 -2.46
CA VAL A 124 -5.23 -17.44 -3.93
C VAL A 124 -3.82 -17.85 -4.39
N ILE A 125 -2.79 -17.63 -3.56
CA ILE A 125 -1.38 -17.90 -3.90
C ILE A 125 -0.72 -18.66 -2.75
N HIS A 126 -0.33 -19.92 -2.94
CA HIS A 126 0.46 -20.68 -1.95
C HIS A 126 1.95 -20.26 -1.90
N THR A 127 2.41 -19.45 -2.85
CA THR A 127 3.77 -18.89 -2.91
C THR A 127 3.81 -17.46 -2.39
N TYR A 128 3.75 -17.30 -1.05
CA TYR A 128 3.73 -16.00 -0.39
C TYR A 128 5.02 -15.18 -0.53
N ALA A 129 6.15 -15.86 -0.76
CA ALA A 129 7.48 -15.24 -0.78
C ALA A 129 7.63 -14.21 -1.92
N LEU A 130 7.14 -14.52 -3.12
CA LEU A 130 7.30 -13.66 -4.29
C LEU A 130 6.54 -12.32 -4.17
N PRO A 131 5.23 -12.29 -3.86
CA PRO A 131 4.51 -11.02 -3.74
C PRO A 131 4.99 -10.20 -2.53
N LEU A 132 5.41 -10.85 -1.43
CA LEU A 132 6.04 -10.15 -0.31
C LEU A 132 7.39 -9.53 -0.70
N PHE A 133 8.24 -10.29 -1.42
CA PHE A 133 9.51 -9.78 -1.94
C PHE A 133 9.31 -8.60 -2.90
N ALA A 134 8.34 -8.71 -3.82
CA ALA A 134 7.98 -7.61 -4.72
C ALA A 134 7.51 -6.37 -3.94
N ALA A 135 6.72 -6.55 -2.88
CA ALA A 135 6.27 -5.45 -2.03
C ALA A 135 7.44 -4.74 -1.33
N LEU A 136 8.40 -5.51 -0.80
CA LEU A 136 9.63 -4.99 -0.20
C LEU A 136 10.48 -4.23 -1.24
N LEU A 137 10.58 -4.75 -2.46
CA LEU A 137 11.33 -4.12 -3.54
C LEU A 137 10.70 -2.78 -3.95
N VAL A 138 9.37 -2.71 -4.04
CA VAL A 138 8.64 -1.45 -4.28
C VAL A 138 8.84 -0.47 -3.12
N ALA A 139 8.79 -0.93 -1.88
CA ALA A 139 9.01 -0.09 -0.70
C ALA A 139 10.44 0.50 -0.68
N TYR A 140 11.44 -0.35 -0.92
CA TYR A 140 12.84 0.05 -0.97
C TYR A 140 13.12 1.02 -2.12
N SER A 141 12.53 0.78 -3.30
CA SER A 141 12.73 1.64 -4.46
C SER A 141 12.42 3.10 -4.13
N ARG A 142 11.37 3.36 -3.34
CA ARG A 142 10.96 4.72 -2.94
C ARG A 142 12.00 5.45 -2.09
N VAL A 143 12.75 4.72 -1.28
CA VAL A 143 13.86 5.26 -0.49
C VAL A 143 15.08 5.43 -1.39
N ALA A 144 15.38 4.44 -2.23
CA ALA A 144 16.52 4.46 -3.15
C ALA A 144 16.48 5.66 -4.12
N ILE A 145 15.29 6.04 -4.62
CA ILE A 145 15.12 7.23 -5.47
C ILE A 145 14.85 8.53 -4.67
N GLY A 146 14.98 8.52 -3.34
CA GLY A 146 14.83 9.71 -2.50
C GLY A 146 13.40 10.27 -2.40
N MET A 147 12.39 9.48 -2.81
CA MET A 147 11.01 9.95 -2.88
C MET A 147 10.28 9.91 -1.54
N HIS A 148 10.69 9.02 -0.63
CA HIS A 148 10.10 8.83 0.69
C HIS A 148 11.17 8.44 1.71
N SER A 149 10.91 8.75 2.98
CA SER A 149 11.71 8.28 4.11
C SER A 149 11.24 6.91 4.62
N TYR A 150 12.04 6.27 5.48
CA TYR A 150 11.66 5.02 6.14
C TYR A 150 10.34 5.14 6.92
N ASP A 151 10.12 6.20 7.72
CA ASP A 151 8.87 6.37 8.46
C ASP A 151 7.64 6.42 7.53
N GLN A 152 7.76 7.12 6.40
CA GLN A 152 6.68 7.24 5.40
C GLN A 152 6.36 5.91 4.73
N ILE A 153 7.38 5.07 4.56
CA ILE A 153 7.26 3.73 4.02
C ILE A 153 6.64 2.81 5.05
N ILE A 154 7.14 2.77 6.28
CA ILE A 154 6.63 1.93 7.37
C ILE A 154 5.15 2.21 7.62
N VAL A 155 4.77 3.48 7.82
CA VAL A 155 3.37 3.85 8.06
C VAL A 155 2.51 3.50 6.85
N GLY A 156 2.99 3.73 5.63
CA GLY A 156 2.29 3.32 4.41
C GLY A 156 2.06 1.81 4.34
N SER A 157 3.11 1.01 4.55
CA SER A 157 3.05 -0.45 4.54
C SER A 157 2.11 -1.00 5.60
N VAL A 158 2.12 -0.45 6.82
CA VAL A 158 1.19 -0.86 7.90
C VAL A 158 -0.26 -0.60 7.51
N ILE A 159 -0.57 0.61 7.01
CA ILE A 159 -1.92 0.93 6.53
C ILE A 159 -2.32 -0.01 5.38
N GLY A 160 -1.39 -0.26 4.45
CA GLY A 160 -1.61 -1.16 3.32
C GLY A 160 -1.96 -2.59 3.75
N ALA A 161 -1.17 -3.15 4.67
CA ALA A 161 -1.39 -4.47 5.23
C ALA A 161 -2.75 -4.58 5.95
N VAL A 162 -3.08 -3.60 6.80
CA VAL A 162 -4.38 -3.56 7.49
C VAL A 162 -5.55 -3.52 6.50
N LEU A 163 -5.46 -2.64 5.49
CA LEU A 163 -6.49 -2.57 4.44
C LEU A 163 -6.58 -3.88 3.65
N GLY A 164 -5.45 -4.50 3.32
CA GLY A 164 -5.40 -5.78 2.61
C GLY A 164 -6.08 -6.90 3.39
N TRP A 165 -5.81 -6.99 4.69
CA TRP A 165 -6.40 -7.98 5.58
C TRP A 165 -7.92 -7.77 5.73
N ILE A 166 -8.36 -6.55 6.04
CA ILE A 166 -9.79 -6.22 6.18
C ILE A 166 -10.54 -6.53 4.87
N SER A 167 -9.98 -6.12 3.74
CA SER A 167 -10.61 -6.30 2.44
C SER A 167 -10.65 -7.77 2.03
N GLY A 168 -9.58 -8.53 2.28
CA GLY A 168 -9.54 -9.96 2.00
C GLY A 168 -10.54 -10.75 2.84
N ALA A 169 -10.62 -10.46 4.14
CA ALA A 169 -11.60 -11.07 5.03
C ALA A 169 -13.04 -10.72 4.63
N GLY A 170 -13.27 -9.46 4.24
CA GLY A 170 -14.56 -9.01 3.71
C GLY A 170 -14.92 -9.70 2.39
N ALA A 171 -13.95 -9.93 1.51
CA ALA A 171 -14.16 -10.61 0.24
C ALA A 171 -14.61 -12.06 0.43
N LEU A 172 -13.96 -12.82 1.32
CA LEU A 172 -14.36 -14.20 1.64
C LEU A 172 -15.80 -14.28 2.18
N LYS A 173 -16.14 -13.39 3.13
CA LYS A 173 -17.50 -13.33 3.69
C LYS A 173 -18.55 -12.95 2.64
N LEU A 174 -18.20 -12.04 1.73
CA LEU A 174 -19.09 -11.62 0.66
C LEU A 174 -19.32 -12.75 -0.35
N GLU A 175 -18.26 -13.47 -0.71
CA GLU A 175 -18.33 -14.63 -1.60
C GLU A 175 -19.20 -15.73 -1.00
N GLU A 176 -18.99 -16.08 0.28
CA GLU A 176 -19.83 -17.03 1.02
C GLU A 176 -21.31 -16.60 1.05
N ALA A 177 -21.59 -15.34 1.39
CA ALA A 177 -22.96 -14.82 1.43
C ALA A 177 -23.64 -14.86 0.05
N LEU A 178 -22.92 -14.51 -1.02
CA LEU A 178 -23.45 -14.59 -2.38
C LEU A 178 -23.73 -16.03 -2.79
N HIS A 179 -22.84 -16.97 -2.46
CA HIS A 179 -23.06 -18.40 -2.75
C HIS A 179 -24.33 -18.93 -2.08
N VAL A 180 -24.60 -18.57 -0.82
CA VAL A 180 -25.83 -18.97 -0.11
C VAL A 180 -27.06 -18.37 -0.77
N LEU A 181 -27.02 -17.11 -1.21
CA LEU A 181 -28.15 -16.43 -1.86
C LEU A 181 -28.45 -16.96 -3.27
N THR A 182 -27.43 -17.45 -3.98
CA THR A 182 -27.56 -17.98 -5.34
C THR A 182 -27.76 -19.50 -5.38
N ALA A 183 -27.66 -20.18 -4.24
CA ALA A 183 -28.01 -21.59 -4.16
C ALA A 183 -29.55 -21.70 -4.32
N GLU A 184 -29.99 -22.05 -5.52
CA GLU A 184 -31.38 -22.44 -5.79
C GLU A 184 -31.83 -23.47 -4.73
N PRO A 185 -32.99 -23.28 -4.08
CA PRO A 185 -33.56 -24.36 -3.29
C PRO A 185 -33.89 -25.49 -4.26
N LEU A 186 -33.30 -26.67 -4.05
CA LEU A 186 -33.66 -27.89 -4.75
C LEU A 186 -35.18 -28.11 -4.64
N LEU A 187 -35.90 -27.79 -5.73
CA LEU A 187 -37.28 -28.18 -6.00
C LEU A 187 -37.27 -29.44 -6.87
#